data_AF-A0A2I0NTT9-F1
#
_entry.id   AF-A0A2I0NTT9-F1
#
_cell.length_a   1.000
_cell.length_b   1.000
_cell.length_c   1.000
_cell.angle_alpha   90.00
_cell.angle_beta   90.00
_cell.angle_gamma   90.00
#
_symmetry.space_group_name_H-M   'P 1'
#
loop_
_entity.id
_entity.type
_entity.pdbx_description
1 polymer ?
#
loop_
_entity_poly.entity_id
_entity_poly.type
_entity_poly.pdbx_seq_one_letter_code
_entity_poly.pdbx_strand_id
1 'polypeptide(L)'
;MAEVTVEIVGFAESECGPFPCDETRSCGLETCYPSNSLMDAISALRDELLAGYGEKVEVKTTLIDEEVPDYIREIIEERHPPIPIILINGRLTSIGRVSLNLIKEEIDYALEES
;
A
#
# COMPACT_ATOMS: atom_id res chain seq x y z
N MET A 1 -7.80 -3.55 18.20
CA MET A 1 -8.14 -2.52 17.20
C MET A 1 -6.80 -2.05 16.66
N ALA A 2 -6.58 -2.13 15.35
CA ALA A 2 -5.30 -1.70 14.79
C ALA A 2 -5.08 -0.21 15.10
N GLU A 3 -3.86 0.15 15.48
CA GLU A 3 -3.46 1.53 15.75
C GLU A 3 -3.24 2.28 14.43
N VAL A 4 -2.75 1.57 13.40
CA VAL A 4 -2.54 2.09 12.06
C VAL A 4 -3.20 1.19 11.02
N THR A 5 -3.94 1.79 10.10
CA THR A 5 -4.51 1.12 8.92
C THR A 5 -3.80 1.60 7.66
N VAL A 6 -3.15 0.68 6.95
CA VAL A 6 -2.54 0.92 5.64
C VAL A 6 -3.53 0.46 4.58
N GLU A 7 -4.16 1.40 3.88
CA GLU A 7 -5.09 1.09 2.80
C GLU A 7 -4.42 1.30 1.44
N ILE A 8 -4.41 0.25 0.63
CA ILE A 8 -3.84 0.24 -0.71
C ILE A 8 -4.97 0.18 -1.72
N VAL A 9 -5.00 1.16 -2.60
CA VAL A 9 -6.04 1.31 -3.61
C VAL A 9 -5.43 1.18 -5.00
N GLY A 10 -6.02 0.34 -5.84
CA GLY A 10 -5.60 0.19 -7.22
C GLY A 10 -6.52 -0.71 -8.01
N PHE A 11 -6.07 -1.17 -9.16
CA PHE A 11 -6.81 -2.12 -9.99
C PHE A 11 -6.33 -3.54 -9.73
N ALA A 12 -7.22 -4.53 -9.85
CA ALA A 12 -6.88 -5.92 -9.58
C ALA A 12 -5.70 -6.42 -10.46
N GLU A 13 -5.65 -5.94 -11.70
CA GLU A 13 -4.63 -6.28 -12.70
C GLU A 13 -3.53 -5.21 -12.83
N SER A 14 -3.50 -4.21 -11.96
CA SER A 14 -2.46 -3.17 -12.00
C SER A 14 -1.11 -3.66 -11.45
N GLU A 15 -0.07 -2.95 -11.86
CA GLU A 15 1.28 -3.16 -11.35
C GLU A 15 1.44 -2.51 -9.97
N CYS A 16 2.30 -3.10 -9.14
CA CYS A 16 2.56 -2.61 -7.79
C CYS A 16 3.40 -1.31 -7.75
N GLY A 17 3.98 -0.91 -8.88
CA GLY A 17 4.67 0.37 -9.04
C GLY A 17 5.22 0.57 -10.45
N PRO A 18 5.80 1.75 -10.73
CA PRO A 18 6.29 2.12 -12.07
C PRO A 18 7.62 1.46 -12.46
N PHE A 19 8.22 0.67 -11.56
CA PHE A 19 9.52 0.05 -11.77
C PHE A 19 9.38 -1.46 -11.94
N PRO A 20 10.13 -2.09 -12.85
CA PRO A 20 10.09 -3.52 -13.03
C PRO A 20 10.51 -4.26 -11.75
N CYS A 21 9.92 -5.42 -11.52
CA CYS A 21 10.31 -6.31 -10.44
C CYS A 21 11.57 -7.10 -10.86
N ASP A 22 12.74 -6.49 -10.68
CA ASP A 22 14.03 -7.07 -11.07
C ASP A 22 15.04 -7.22 -9.90
N GLU A 23 16.23 -7.68 -10.22
CA GLU A 23 17.34 -7.95 -9.29
C GLU A 23 17.86 -6.69 -8.56
N THR A 24 17.50 -5.49 -9.01
CA THR A 24 17.78 -4.20 -8.34
C THR A 24 16.66 -3.72 -7.42
N ARG A 25 15.68 -4.59 -7.10
CA ARG A 25 14.52 -4.29 -6.25
C ARG A 25 14.87 -3.43 -5.04
N SER A 26 14.21 -2.27 -4.93
CA SER A 26 14.36 -1.34 -3.80
C SER A 26 13.09 -1.24 -2.94
N CYS A 27 12.05 -1.99 -3.29
CA CYS A 27 10.76 -2.01 -2.58
C CYS A 27 10.80 -2.82 -1.27
N GLY A 28 11.84 -3.61 -1.02
CA GLY A 28 11.98 -4.40 0.21
C GLY A 28 11.09 -5.63 0.32
N LEU A 29 10.37 -6.01 -0.75
CA LEU A 29 9.54 -7.22 -0.81
C LEU A 29 10.21 -8.30 -1.65
N GLU A 30 10.25 -9.53 -1.14
CA GLU A 30 10.89 -10.66 -1.83
C GLU A 30 9.88 -11.70 -2.33
N THR A 31 8.83 -11.97 -1.55
CA THR A 31 7.86 -13.06 -1.81
C THR A 31 7.05 -12.87 -3.09
N CYS A 32 6.84 -11.63 -3.53
CA CYS A 32 6.06 -11.32 -4.72
C CYS A 32 6.86 -11.39 -6.03
N TYR A 33 8.16 -11.69 -5.98
CA TYR A 33 8.99 -11.81 -7.18
C TYR A 33 8.62 -13.06 -7.99
N PRO A 34 8.52 -12.99 -9.34
CA PRO A 34 8.75 -11.84 -10.24
C PRO A 34 7.46 -11.16 -10.71
N SER A 35 6.35 -11.28 -9.98
CA SER A 35 5.00 -11.06 -10.49
C SER A 35 4.72 -9.60 -10.93
N ASN A 36 5.33 -8.61 -10.29
CA ASN A 36 5.01 -7.16 -10.41
C ASN A 36 3.51 -6.81 -10.22
N SER A 37 2.65 -7.79 -9.97
CA SER A 37 1.22 -7.62 -9.70
C SER A 37 1.01 -6.91 -8.38
N LEU A 38 0.06 -5.97 -8.37
CA LEU A 38 -0.38 -5.29 -7.15
C LEU A 38 -0.83 -6.30 -6.09
N MET A 39 -1.61 -7.31 -6.47
CA MET A 39 -2.18 -8.27 -5.52
C MET A 39 -1.10 -9.10 -4.82
N ASP A 40 -0.11 -9.59 -5.56
CA ASP A 40 1.01 -10.33 -4.98
C ASP A 40 1.88 -9.45 -4.08
N ALA A 41 2.11 -8.19 -4.50
CA ALA A 41 2.85 -7.23 -3.69
C ALA A 41 2.12 -6.87 -2.39
N ILE A 42 0.80 -6.71 -2.41
CA ILE A 42 -0.02 -6.49 -1.22
C ILE A 42 0.07 -7.68 -0.28
N SER A 43 -0.01 -8.92 -0.80
CA SER A 43 0.13 -10.12 0.02
C SER A 43 1.48 -10.14 0.72
N ALA A 44 2.58 -9.95 -0.04
CA ALA A 44 3.92 -9.91 0.51
C ALA A 44 4.10 -8.79 1.55
N LEU A 45 3.55 -7.60 1.29
CA LEU A 45 3.58 -6.48 2.23
C LEU A 45 2.84 -6.83 3.52
N ARG A 46 1.68 -7.48 3.43
CA ARG A 46 0.89 -7.87 4.60
C ARG A 46 1.66 -8.83 5.49
N ASP A 47 2.32 -9.83 4.92
CA ASP A 47 3.15 -10.77 5.68
C ASP A 47 4.30 -10.05 6.39
N GLU A 48 5.00 -9.15 5.69
CA GLU A 48 6.12 -8.39 6.27
C GLU A 48 5.69 -7.39 7.35
N LEU A 49 4.55 -6.71 7.16
CA LEU A 49 4.02 -5.78 8.16
C LEU A 49 3.46 -6.52 9.37
N LEU A 50 2.83 -7.67 9.18
CA LEU A 50 2.37 -8.52 10.27
C LEU A 50 3.57 -9.08 11.06
N ALA A 51 4.64 -9.50 10.39
CA ALA A 51 5.86 -9.96 11.05
C ALA A 51 6.58 -8.83 11.82
N GLY A 52 6.55 -7.60 11.31
CA GLY A 52 7.22 -6.44 11.91
C GLY A 52 6.43 -5.76 13.03
N TYR A 53 5.12 -5.53 12.85
CA TYR A 53 4.28 -4.72 13.75
C TYR A 53 3.18 -5.53 14.44
N GLY A 54 2.93 -6.78 14.03
CA GLY A 54 1.88 -7.62 14.59
C GLY A 54 0.48 -7.04 14.36
N GLU A 55 -0.38 -7.14 15.37
CA GLU A 55 -1.77 -6.68 15.31
C GLU A 55 -1.93 -5.15 15.42
N LYS A 56 -0.83 -4.39 15.51
CA LYS A 56 -0.85 -2.92 15.57
C LYS A 56 -1.17 -2.30 14.21
N VAL A 57 -0.83 -3.00 13.13
CA VAL A 57 -1.00 -2.52 11.76
C VAL A 57 -1.97 -3.45 11.01
N GLU A 58 -2.97 -2.87 10.39
CA GLU A 58 -3.88 -3.57 9.48
C GLU A 58 -3.64 -3.13 8.05
N VAL A 59 -3.55 -4.09 7.12
CA VAL A 59 -3.48 -3.81 5.68
C VAL A 59 -4.85 -4.05 5.07
N LYS A 60 -5.41 -3.00 4.46
CA LYS A 60 -6.68 -3.03 3.73
C LYS A 60 -6.42 -2.84 2.24
N THR A 61 -7.25 -3.47 1.43
CA THR A 61 -7.20 -3.35 -0.03
C THR A 61 -8.54 -2.86 -0.55
N THR A 62 -8.51 -1.89 -1.45
CA THR A 62 -9.69 -1.38 -2.14
C THR A 62 -9.43 -1.43 -3.64
N LEU A 63 -10.24 -2.21 -4.36
CA LEU A 63 -10.10 -2.39 -5.81
C LEU A 63 -11.04 -1.44 -6.54
N ILE A 64 -10.47 -0.61 -7.41
CA ILE A 64 -11.23 0.41 -8.16
C ILE A 64 -12.18 -0.25 -9.18
N ASP A 65 -11.86 -1.46 -9.65
CA ASP A 65 -12.66 -2.23 -10.59
C ASP A 65 -13.93 -2.85 -9.97
N GLU A 66 -14.03 -2.89 -8.64
CA GLU A 66 -15.15 -3.51 -7.92
C GLU A 66 -16.12 -2.46 -7.36
N GLU A 67 -15.97 -2.13 -6.08
CA GLU A 67 -16.76 -1.11 -5.38
C GLU A 67 -15.80 -0.06 -4.81
N VAL A 68 -15.96 1.17 -5.28
CA VAL A 68 -15.13 2.31 -4.84
C VAL A 68 -15.88 3.08 -3.76
N PRO A 69 -15.38 3.11 -2.51
CA PRO A 69 -15.96 3.93 -1.46
C PRO A 69 -15.97 5.42 -1.83
N ASP A 70 -16.96 6.18 -1.36
CA ASP A 70 -17.10 7.59 -1.72
C ASP A 70 -15.86 8.43 -1.36
N TYR A 71 -15.24 8.18 -0.20
CA TYR A 71 -14.02 8.90 0.21
C TYR A 71 -12.83 8.64 -0.74
N ILE A 72 -12.74 7.45 -1.34
CA ILE A 72 -11.73 7.15 -2.35
C ILE A 72 -12.03 7.87 -3.65
N ARG A 73 -13.31 7.91 -4.05
CA ARG A 73 -13.76 8.64 -5.23
C ARG A 73 -13.42 10.13 -5.12
N GLU A 74 -13.72 10.75 -3.98
CA GLU A 74 -13.36 12.16 -3.69
C GLU A 74 -11.84 12.38 -3.83
N ILE A 75 -11.00 11.51 -3.26
CA ILE A 75 -9.54 11.61 -3.39
C ILE A 75 -9.10 11.54 -4.86
N ILE A 76 -9.66 10.62 -5.64
CA ILE A 76 -9.32 10.45 -7.06
C ILE A 76 -9.74 11.68 -7.87
N GLU A 77 -10.92 12.23 -7.62
CA GLU A 77 -11.45 13.39 -8.33
C GLU A 77 -10.72 14.70 -7.98
N GLU A 78 -10.34 14.89 -6.70
CA GLU A 78 -9.71 16.13 -6.26
C GLU A 78 -8.19 16.16 -6.50
N ARG A 79 -7.52 15.02 -6.33
CA ARG A 79 -6.05 14.96 -6.27
C ARG A 79 -5.41 14.23 -7.44
N HIS A 80 -6.16 13.42 -8.17
CA HIS A 80 -5.65 12.58 -9.27
C HIS A 80 -4.32 11.87 -8.94
N PRO A 81 -4.24 11.13 -7.81
CA PRO A 81 -3.00 10.48 -7.41
C PRO A 81 -2.61 9.35 -8.37
N PRO A 82 -1.31 9.01 -8.47
CA PRO A 82 -0.88 7.82 -9.18
C PRO A 82 -1.37 6.55 -8.48
N ILE A 83 -1.58 5.50 -9.27
CA ILE A 83 -1.93 4.16 -8.79
C ILE A 83 -0.64 3.33 -8.66
N PRO A 84 -0.48 2.51 -7.59
CA PRO A 84 -1.40 2.35 -6.47
C PRO A 84 -1.40 3.56 -5.50
N ILE A 85 -2.59 3.93 -5.03
CA ILE A 85 -2.79 4.96 -4.02
C ILE A 85 -2.56 4.32 -2.66
N ILE A 86 -1.74 4.95 -1.82
CA ILE A 86 -1.44 4.44 -0.48
C ILE A 86 -1.98 5.43 0.55
N LEU A 87 -2.88 4.97 1.41
CA LEU A 87 -3.46 5.73 2.50
C LEU A 87 -2.98 5.16 3.84
N ILE A 88 -2.66 6.02 4.78
CA ILE A 88 -2.31 5.65 6.16
C ILE A 88 -3.33 6.31 7.08
N ASN A 89 -4.13 5.54 7.80
CA ASN A 89 -5.26 6.02 8.60
C ASN A 89 -6.21 6.94 7.79
N GLY A 90 -6.44 6.60 6.51
CA GLY A 90 -7.26 7.40 5.59
C GLY A 90 -6.58 8.65 5.01
N ARG A 91 -5.36 8.98 5.44
CA ARG A 91 -4.58 10.09 4.90
C ARG A 91 -3.84 9.67 3.63
N LEU A 92 -4.00 10.44 2.56
CA LEU A 92 -3.25 10.25 1.30
C LEU A 92 -1.75 10.49 1.50
N THR A 93 -0.95 9.48 1.13
CA THR A 93 0.52 9.58 1.09
C THR A 93 1.01 9.84 -0.34
N SER A 94 2.27 10.27 -0.48
CA SER A 94 2.91 10.54 -1.77
C SER A 94 3.75 9.37 -2.31
N ILE A 95 3.56 8.14 -1.80
CA ILE A 95 4.42 7.00 -2.13
C ILE A 95 4.24 6.53 -3.59
N GLY A 96 2.99 6.37 -4.05
CA GLY A 96 2.65 6.01 -5.43
C GLY A 96 3.18 4.64 -5.91
N ARG A 97 3.54 3.75 -4.98
CA ARG A 97 4.01 2.38 -5.24
C ARG A 97 3.93 1.54 -3.96
N VAL A 98 3.88 0.22 -4.08
CA VAL A 98 4.05 -0.68 -2.94
C VAL A 98 5.54 -0.79 -2.62
N SER A 99 5.94 -0.14 -1.53
CA SER A 99 7.32 -0.16 -1.04
C SER A 99 7.30 -0.37 0.48
N LEU A 100 7.80 -1.52 0.94
CA LEU A 100 7.87 -1.86 2.35
C LEU A 100 8.57 -0.77 3.15
N ASN A 101 9.74 -0.32 2.69
CA ASN A 101 10.54 0.69 3.41
C ASN A 101 9.79 2.01 3.58
N LEU A 102 9.20 2.53 2.50
CA LEU A 102 8.49 3.82 2.54
C LEU A 102 7.19 3.72 3.37
N ILE A 103 6.49 2.59 3.27
CA ILE A 103 5.26 2.36 4.04
C ILE A 103 5.59 2.22 5.54
N LYS A 104 6.70 1.55 5.88
CA LYS A 104 7.19 1.48 7.28
C LYS A 104 7.46 2.86 7.85
N GLU A 105 8.16 3.72 7.12
CA GLU A 105 8.44 5.10 7.56
C GLU A 105 7.15 5.86 7.90
N GLU A 106 6.11 5.75 7.07
CA GLU A 106 4.82 6.41 7.34
C GLU A 106 4.05 5.77 8.51
N ILE A 107 4.16 4.45 8.69
CA ILE A 107 3.57 3.74 9.85
C ILE A 107 4.24 4.19 11.14
N ASP A 108 5.57 4.18 11.18
CA ASP A 108 6.33 4.59 12.36
C ASP A 108 6.02 6.05 12.71
N TYR A 109 5.98 6.93 11.71
CA TYR A 109 5.54 8.32 11.89
C TYR A 109 4.12 8.41 12.50
N ALA A 110 3.17 7.65 11.99
CA ALA A 110 1.80 7.63 12.51
C ALA A 110 1.70 7.06 13.94
N LEU A 111 2.56 6.10 14.29
CA LEU A 111 2.64 5.53 15.65
C LEU A 111 3.29 6.49 16.64
N GLU A 112 4.28 7.27 16.22
CA GLU A 112 4.94 8.27 17.07
C GLU A 112 4.07 9.51 17.32
N GLU A 113 3.17 9.85 16.40
CA GLU A 113 2.19 10.94 16.57
C GLU A 113 0.94 10.57 17.42
N SER A 114 0.77 9.29 17.81
CA SER A 114 -0.40 8.77 18.53
C SER A 114 -0.31 8.82 20.06
#